data_AF-A0A969TGX0-F1
#
_entry.id   AF-A0A969TGX0-F1
#
_cell.length_a   1.000
_cell.length_b   1.000
_cell.length_c   1.000
_cell.angle_alpha   90.00
_cell.angle_beta   90.00
_cell.angle_gamma   90.00
#
_symmetry.space_group_name_H-M   'P 1'
#
loop_
_entity.id
_entity.type
_entity.pdbx_description
1 polymer ?
#
loop_
_entity_poly.entity_id
_entity_poly.type
_entity_poly.pdbx_seq_one_letter_code
_entity_poly.pdbx_strand_id
1 'polypeptide(L)'
;MGCFLLMTVNDFAQLNATMKQSVRGAPAGTTGSVPLASYQTHGLNVLEQHVNAYHKRFAYDHAQGGKMPRNHDWRPYRFCIQDVLFGTTVVRHNRYHNCLEIDVFLTAPIPEYDELAGAQALAIFCLSEAYKCGGTMELRFTQQVEGGRVPAAFQALGQRYGIKFAESASGRVAPEEAKAFYAALTGFAPALHERLIAMDQTGVFSMTRACYIVHHGIWSREQIEMIVQSSRRPDSVLAGLTQPHQRHLYAYDILHARAALLGGMLDRQLQRRERQDEHGTTYDLEDDICQIEVGFDGKTCAKIYTSTDTIQVPWLYPARSMEIQAGNTFNVLIRARDSADLFLHLTTDLKLASTLHQIRGGITGIVVPRDVFDVPEALRQQFLAQAKQQNIHFMICPEVVQSFDTDAAARLARSRLLRQ
;
A
#
# COMPACT_ATOMS: atom_id res chain seq x y z
N MET A 1 5.23 6.61 6.38
CA MET A 1 5.66 5.60 5.38
C MET A 1 7.06 5.14 5.73
N GLY A 2 7.29 3.84 5.94
CA GLY A 2 8.63 3.32 6.17
C GLY A 2 9.48 3.35 4.89
N CYS A 3 10.80 3.42 5.05
CA CYS A 3 11.74 3.45 3.94
C CYS A 3 12.73 2.28 4.03
N PHE A 4 12.97 1.61 2.91
CA PHE A 4 14.07 0.66 2.76
C PHE A 4 15.28 1.40 2.20
N LEU A 5 16.34 1.47 2.98
CA LEU A 5 17.58 2.13 2.61
C LEU A 5 18.72 1.14 2.57
N LEU A 6 19.65 1.33 1.63
CA LEU A 6 20.94 0.65 1.66
C LEU A 6 21.65 1.02 2.95
N MET A 7 22.15 0.02 3.67
CA MET A 7 22.82 0.23 4.95
C MET A 7 24.27 0.68 4.73
N THR A 8 24.61 1.83 5.29
CA THR A 8 25.98 2.35 5.34
C THR A 8 26.72 1.88 6.60
N VAL A 9 28.03 2.12 6.66
CA VAL A 9 28.86 1.83 7.84
C VAL A 9 28.35 2.60 9.07
N ASN A 10 27.95 3.87 8.87
CA ASN A 10 27.40 4.71 9.94
C ASN A 10 26.06 4.16 10.44
N ASP A 11 25.18 3.75 9.53
CA ASP A 11 23.90 3.12 9.89
C ASP A 11 24.12 1.84 10.71
N PHE A 12 25.10 1.02 10.31
CA PHE A 12 25.43 -0.21 11.03
C PHE A 12 25.97 0.08 12.44
N ALA A 13 26.85 1.07 12.60
CA ALA A 13 27.40 1.44 13.90
C ALA A 13 26.28 1.88 14.88
N GLN A 14 25.33 2.69 14.40
CA GLN A 14 24.15 3.10 15.16
C GLN A 14 23.28 1.89 15.52
N LEU A 15 22.97 1.04 14.53
CA LEU A 15 22.20 -0.18 14.75
C LEU A 15 22.83 -1.09 15.81
N ASN A 16 24.13 -1.35 15.70
CA ASN A 16 24.85 -2.23 16.60
C ASN A 16 24.84 -1.68 18.04
N ALA A 17 24.95 -0.36 18.19
CA ALA A 17 24.81 0.30 19.49
C ALA A 17 23.39 0.12 20.05
N THR A 18 22.35 0.37 19.23
CA THR A 18 20.94 0.22 19.63
C THR A 18 20.63 -1.22 20.01
N MET A 19 20.97 -2.21 19.19
CA MET A 19 20.71 -3.64 19.48
C MET A 19 21.40 -4.10 20.78
N LYS A 20 22.58 -3.56 21.11
CA LYS A 20 23.26 -3.78 22.39
C LYS A 20 22.60 -3.04 23.56
N GLN A 21 21.88 -1.95 23.31
CA GLN A 21 21.18 -1.14 24.29
C GLN A 21 19.73 -1.59 24.54
N SER A 22 18.97 -2.05 23.54
CA SER A 22 17.58 -2.54 23.68
C SER A 22 17.48 -3.74 24.63
N VAL A 23 18.58 -4.48 24.75
CA VAL A 23 18.84 -5.50 25.75
C VAL A 23 18.77 -4.97 27.21
N ARG A 24 18.84 -3.65 27.42
CA ARG A 24 18.79 -2.98 28.74
C ARG A 24 17.40 -2.45 29.11
N GLY A 25 16.38 -2.61 28.26
CA GLY A 25 15.01 -2.11 28.47
C GLY A 25 14.17 -2.88 29.49
N ALA A 26 14.81 -3.49 30.49
CA ALA A 26 14.09 -4.05 31.64
C ALA A 26 13.62 -2.89 32.55
N PRO A 27 12.45 -2.99 33.21
CA PRO A 27 11.91 -1.92 34.04
C PRO A 27 12.94 -1.43 35.06
N ALA A 28 12.96 -0.11 35.29
CA ALA A 28 13.91 0.58 36.16
C ALA A 28 14.08 -0.15 37.50
N GLY A 29 15.17 -0.91 37.64
CA GLY A 29 15.41 -1.79 38.79
C GLY A 29 16.04 -3.15 38.45
N THR A 30 16.05 -3.56 37.18
CA THR A 30 16.70 -4.81 36.73
C THR A 30 17.91 -4.52 35.85
N THR A 31 19.11 -4.47 36.45
CA THR A 31 20.38 -4.17 35.77
C THR A 31 20.95 -5.33 34.94
N GLY A 32 20.13 -6.30 34.56
CA GLY A 32 20.55 -7.47 33.80
C GLY A 32 20.30 -7.29 32.32
N SER A 33 21.36 -7.13 31.51
CA SER A 33 21.27 -7.24 30.06
C SER A 33 20.90 -8.68 29.67
N VAL A 34 19.75 -8.88 29.03
CA VAL A 34 19.41 -10.17 28.40
C VAL A 34 20.34 -10.40 27.21
N PRO A 35 21.22 -11.43 27.21
CA PRO A 35 22.12 -11.67 26.09
C PRO A 35 21.34 -11.84 24.78
N LEU A 36 21.82 -11.23 23.69
CA LEU A 36 21.29 -11.50 22.36
C LEU A 36 21.35 -13.01 22.10
N ALA A 37 20.34 -13.53 21.39
CA ALA A 37 20.38 -14.92 20.96
C ALA A 37 21.61 -15.16 20.06
N SER A 38 22.16 -16.37 20.09
CA SER A 38 23.39 -16.72 19.35
C SER A 38 23.26 -16.41 17.86
N TYR A 39 22.09 -16.68 17.26
CA TYR A 39 21.82 -16.39 15.85
C TYR A 39 21.81 -14.88 15.53
N GLN A 40 21.35 -14.03 16.46
CA GLN A 40 21.34 -12.58 16.27
C GLN A 40 22.76 -12.01 16.30
N THR A 41 23.59 -12.49 17.24
CA THR A 41 25.01 -12.10 17.32
C THR A 41 25.75 -12.52 16.05
N HIS A 42 25.53 -13.75 15.59
CA HIS A 42 26.09 -14.24 14.34
C HIS A 42 25.64 -13.39 13.14
N GLY A 43 24.32 -13.15 13.01
CA GLY A 43 23.78 -12.34 11.93
C GLY A 43 24.30 -10.90 11.90
N LEU A 44 24.53 -10.28 13.07
CA LEU A 44 25.14 -8.95 13.17
C LEU A 44 26.58 -8.93 12.66
N ASN A 45 27.37 -9.96 12.99
CA ASN A 45 28.74 -10.08 12.49
C ASN A 45 28.76 -10.27 10.96
N VAL A 46 27.85 -11.10 10.41
CA VAL A 46 27.71 -11.29 8.97
C VAL A 46 27.27 -10.00 8.28
N LEU A 47 26.33 -9.27 8.88
CA LEU A 47 25.88 -7.96 8.38
C LEU A 47 27.03 -6.95 8.32
N GLU A 48 27.85 -6.87 9.37
CA GLU A 48 29.04 -6.00 9.41
C GLU A 48 29.99 -6.28 8.24
N GLN A 49 30.25 -7.57 7.99
CA GLN A 49 31.11 -7.98 6.88
C GLN A 49 30.54 -7.54 5.53
N HIS A 50 29.23 -7.70 5.31
CA HIS A 50 28.58 -7.25 4.08
C HIS A 50 28.59 -5.74 3.93
N VAL A 51 28.30 -4.99 4.99
CA VAL A 51 28.33 -3.51 4.96
C VAL A 51 29.73 -3.00 4.63
N ASN A 52 30.77 -3.56 5.25
CA ASN A 52 32.16 -3.20 4.98
C ASN A 52 32.59 -3.57 3.56
N ALA A 53 32.26 -4.78 3.10
CA ALA A 53 32.56 -5.22 1.74
C ALA A 53 31.83 -4.36 0.68
N TYR A 54 30.57 -4.03 0.95
CA TYR A 54 29.73 -3.17 0.13
C TYR A 54 30.34 -1.77 0.03
N HIS A 55 30.63 -1.12 1.16
CA HIS A 55 31.21 0.22 1.18
C HIS A 55 32.57 0.27 0.46
N LYS A 56 33.44 -0.71 0.69
CA LYS A 56 34.75 -0.80 0.00
C LYS A 56 34.60 -0.93 -1.51
N ARG A 57 33.60 -1.68 -2.00
CA ARG A 57 33.44 -1.98 -3.43
C ARG A 57 32.73 -0.86 -4.20
N PHE A 58 31.72 -0.25 -3.60
CA PHE A 58 30.83 0.69 -4.28
C PHE A 58 31.09 2.15 -3.91
N ALA A 59 31.81 2.40 -2.80
CA ALA A 59 32.03 3.72 -2.22
C ALA A 59 30.72 4.51 -2.08
N TYR A 60 29.61 3.80 -1.81
CA TYR A 60 28.30 4.41 -1.68
C TYR A 60 28.12 4.97 -0.27
N ASP A 61 27.66 6.22 -0.22
CA ASP A 61 27.22 6.93 0.97
C ASP A 61 25.98 7.78 0.61
N HIS A 62 25.03 7.91 1.53
CA HIS A 62 23.77 8.63 1.24
C HIS A 62 24.00 10.13 0.94
N ALA A 63 25.07 10.74 1.47
CA ALA A 63 25.39 12.15 1.22
C ALA A 63 26.27 12.34 -0.02
N GLN A 64 27.20 11.42 -0.29
CA GLN A 64 28.17 11.57 -1.40
C GLN A 64 27.76 10.83 -2.68
N GLY A 65 26.74 9.98 -2.61
CA GLY A 65 26.39 9.06 -3.69
C GLY A 65 27.41 7.94 -3.83
N GLY A 66 27.53 7.37 -5.03
CA GLY A 66 28.46 6.28 -5.32
C GLY A 66 27.98 5.40 -6.47
N LYS A 67 28.63 4.25 -6.69
CA LYS A 67 28.18 3.29 -7.71
C LYS A 67 27.00 2.47 -7.16
N MET A 68 25.88 2.47 -7.88
CA MET A 68 24.76 1.60 -7.52
C MET A 68 25.10 0.12 -7.76
N PRO A 69 24.85 -0.77 -6.79
CA PRO A 69 25.09 -2.20 -6.93
C PRO A 69 24.14 -2.81 -7.95
N ARG A 70 24.57 -3.88 -8.63
CA ARG A 70 23.66 -4.66 -9.48
C ARG A 70 22.84 -5.61 -8.62
N ASN A 71 21.71 -6.09 -9.14
CA ASN A 71 20.83 -7.01 -8.40
C ASN A 71 21.53 -8.31 -7.96
N HIS A 72 22.57 -8.76 -8.67
CA HIS A 72 23.35 -9.96 -8.32
C HIS A 72 24.49 -9.73 -7.34
N ASP A 73 24.73 -8.47 -6.93
CA ASP A 73 25.65 -8.16 -5.85
C ASP A 73 24.90 -8.26 -4.50
N TRP A 74 25.64 -8.56 -3.42
CA TRP A 74 25.09 -8.52 -2.07
C TRP A 74 24.79 -7.07 -1.66
N ARG A 75 23.57 -6.85 -1.19
CA ARG A 75 23.05 -5.52 -0.85
C ARG A 75 22.47 -5.56 0.58
N PRO A 76 23.10 -4.87 1.55
CA PRO A 76 22.56 -4.75 2.89
C PRO A 76 21.49 -3.65 2.92
N TYR A 77 20.32 -3.95 3.47
CA TYR A 77 19.18 -3.06 3.59
C TYR A 77 18.72 -2.93 5.04
N ARG A 78 18.27 -1.74 5.42
CA ARG A 78 17.55 -1.48 6.66
C ARG A 78 16.14 -1.00 6.38
N PHE A 79 15.21 -1.34 7.27
CA PHE A 79 13.87 -0.78 7.27
C PHE A 79 13.65 0.08 8.51
N CYS A 80 13.30 1.35 8.29
CA CYS A 80 13.02 2.30 9.35
C CYS A 80 11.70 3.03 9.13
N ILE A 81 10.99 3.31 10.22
CA ILE A 81 9.86 4.25 10.29
C ILE A 81 10.23 5.30 11.32
N GLN A 82 10.29 6.58 10.92
CA GLN A 82 10.68 7.69 11.81
C GLN A 82 11.96 7.38 12.62
N ASP A 83 13.01 6.92 11.95
CA ASP A 83 14.29 6.49 12.54
C ASP A 83 14.24 5.30 13.51
N VAL A 84 13.07 4.71 13.75
CA VAL A 84 12.93 3.44 14.48
C VAL A 84 13.22 2.29 13.51
N LEU A 85 14.22 1.45 13.84
CA LEU A 85 14.57 0.29 13.03
C LEU A 85 13.64 -0.90 13.33
N PHE A 86 12.98 -1.39 12.29
CA PHE A 86 12.13 -2.58 12.32
C PHE A 86 12.90 -3.86 11.97
N GLY A 87 13.95 -3.74 11.15
CA GLY A 87 14.79 -4.87 10.78
C GLY A 87 15.83 -4.54 9.73
N THR A 88 16.67 -5.54 9.45
CA THR A 88 17.74 -5.49 8.45
C THR A 88 17.84 -6.82 7.70
N THR A 89 18.21 -6.74 6.43
CA THR A 89 18.41 -7.92 5.58
C THR A 89 19.55 -7.71 4.59
N VAL A 90 20.21 -8.79 4.19
CA VAL A 90 21.20 -8.79 3.11
C VAL A 90 20.73 -9.71 2.01
N VAL A 91 20.57 -9.19 0.80
CA VAL A 91 20.00 -9.95 -0.32
C VAL A 91 20.84 -9.86 -1.59
N ARG A 92 20.77 -10.88 -2.43
CA ARG A 92 21.22 -10.84 -3.84
C ARG A 92 20.32 -11.71 -4.71
N HIS A 93 20.24 -11.38 -6.00
CA HIS A 93 19.65 -12.27 -7.00
C HIS A 93 20.68 -13.29 -7.47
N ASN A 94 20.42 -14.58 -7.22
CA ASN A 94 21.22 -15.65 -7.77
C ASN A 94 20.73 -15.96 -9.18
N ARG A 95 21.49 -15.55 -10.20
CA ARG A 95 21.16 -15.77 -11.62
C ARG A 95 21.15 -17.24 -12.04
N TYR A 96 21.97 -18.08 -11.42
CA TYR A 96 22.07 -19.51 -11.77
C TYR A 96 20.82 -20.27 -11.34
N HIS A 97 20.29 -19.96 -10.15
CA HIS A 97 19.07 -20.57 -9.62
C HIS A 97 17.80 -19.74 -9.86
N ASN A 98 17.96 -18.54 -10.40
CA ASN A 98 16.90 -17.56 -10.63
C ASN A 98 16.02 -17.26 -9.39
N CYS A 99 16.65 -17.14 -8.22
CA CYS A 99 16.00 -16.91 -6.93
C CYS A 99 16.62 -15.72 -6.18
N LEU A 100 15.94 -15.25 -5.13
CA LEU A 100 16.52 -14.28 -4.20
C LEU A 100 17.20 -15.04 -3.05
N GLU A 101 18.51 -14.83 -2.87
CA GLU A 101 19.26 -15.33 -1.73
C GLU A 101 19.30 -14.28 -0.62
N ILE A 102 19.15 -14.74 0.63
CA ILE A 102 19.07 -13.93 1.83
C ILE A 102 20.14 -14.43 2.81
N ASP A 103 21.14 -13.60 3.08
CA ASP A 103 22.29 -13.94 3.94
C ASP A 103 22.14 -13.41 5.36
N VAL A 104 21.26 -12.42 5.55
CA VAL A 104 20.90 -11.86 6.86
C VAL A 104 19.40 -11.58 6.87
N PHE A 105 18.73 -11.95 7.96
CA PHE A 105 17.34 -11.60 8.23
C PHE A 105 17.20 -11.38 9.74
N LEU A 106 17.25 -10.11 10.18
CA LEU A 106 17.19 -9.74 11.60
C LEU A 106 16.06 -8.75 11.83
N THR A 107 15.11 -9.13 12.67
CA THR A 107 13.96 -8.30 13.05
C THR A 107 14.22 -7.65 14.41
N ALA A 108 13.73 -6.43 14.59
CA ALA A 108 13.75 -5.74 15.87
C ALA A 108 12.37 -5.80 16.54
N PRO A 109 12.29 -6.10 17.85
CA PRO A 109 11.05 -5.94 18.61
C PRO A 109 10.83 -4.45 18.89
N ILE A 110 9.63 -3.95 18.59
CA ILE A 110 9.25 -2.56 18.85
C ILE A 110 7.99 -2.60 19.72
N PRO A 111 8.05 -2.14 20.99
CA PRO A 111 6.96 -2.30 21.96
C PRO A 111 5.58 -1.79 21.50
N GLU A 112 5.57 -0.73 20.69
CA GLU A 112 4.35 -0.07 20.21
C GLU A 112 3.70 -0.80 19.02
N TYR A 113 4.37 -1.81 18.46
CA TYR A 113 3.92 -2.54 17.27
C TYR A 113 3.71 -4.03 17.56
N ASP A 114 3.02 -4.70 16.63
CA ASP A 114 2.90 -6.16 16.66
C ASP A 114 4.27 -6.84 16.69
N GLU A 115 4.39 -7.93 17.46
CA GLU A 115 5.66 -8.66 17.66
C GLU A 115 6.30 -9.13 16.34
N LEU A 116 5.52 -9.36 15.29
CA LEU A 116 5.98 -9.77 13.96
C LEU A 116 6.02 -8.62 12.95
N ALA A 117 5.82 -7.36 13.36
CA ALA A 117 5.84 -6.21 12.45
C ALA A 117 7.17 -6.09 11.68
N GLY A 118 8.30 -6.33 12.37
CA GLY A 118 9.62 -6.38 11.72
C GLY A 118 9.72 -7.51 10.69
N ALA A 119 9.22 -8.71 11.03
CA ALA A 119 9.20 -9.85 10.12
C ALA A 119 8.32 -9.58 8.89
N GLN A 120 7.17 -8.94 9.09
CA GLN A 120 6.24 -8.55 8.04
C GLN A 120 6.88 -7.56 7.07
N ALA A 121 7.53 -6.52 7.59
CA ALA A 121 8.21 -5.54 6.76
C ALA A 121 9.34 -6.18 5.92
N LEU A 122 10.21 -6.99 6.53
CA LEU A 122 11.30 -7.65 5.82
C LEU A 122 10.79 -8.71 4.82
N ALA A 123 9.70 -9.42 5.14
CA ALA A 123 9.08 -10.39 4.23
C ALA A 123 8.53 -9.68 2.99
N ILE A 124 7.76 -8.60 3.17
CA ILE A 124 7.25 -7.76 2.08
C ILE A 124 8.40 -7.29 1.20
N PHE A 125 9.50 -6.82 1.79
CA PHE A 125 10.67 -6.39 1.04
C PHE A 125 11.32 -7.51 0.24
N CYS A 126 11.59 -8.66 0.87
CA CYS A 126 12.23 -9.79 0.19
C CYS A 126 11.38 -10.29 -0.98
N LEU A 127 10.06 -10.39 -0.80
CA LEU A 127 9.13 -10.78 -1.85
C LEU A 127 9.07 -9.73 -2.98
N SER A 128 9.11 -8.45 -2.63
CA SER A 128 9.17 -7.35 -3.59
C SER A 128 10.47 -7.38 -4.41
N GLU A 129 11.62 -7.59 -3.76
CA GLU A 129 12.92 -7.69 -4.44
C GLU A 129 13.01 -8.96 -5.30
N ALA A 130 12.46 -10.09 -4.84
CA ALA A 130 12.38 -11.32 -5.64
C ALA A 130 11.57 -11.10 -6.93
N TYR A 131 10.45 -10.39 -6.84
CA TYR A 131 9.63 -10.02 -8.00
C TYR A 131 10.38 -9.08 -8.95
N LYS A 132 10.96 -8.00 -8.41
CA LYS A 132 11.68 -6.97 -9.17
C LYS A 132 12.88 -7.52 -9.92
N CYS A 133 13.59 -8.50 -9.35
CA CYS A 133 14.71 -9.14 -10.02
C CYS A 133 14.32 -10.04 -11.19
N GLY A 134 13.01 -10.22 -11.48
CA GLY A 134 12.52 -11.08 -12.55
C GLY A 134 12.70 -12.57 -12.28
N GLY A 135 12.91 -12.94 -11.01
CA GLY A 135 13.12 -14.31 -10.56
C GLY A 135 11.83 -15.14 -10.51
N THR A 136 11.95 -16.37 -10.01
CA THR A 136 10.81 -17.29 -9.83
C THR A 136 9.93 -16.95 -8.63
N MET A 137 10.24 -15.91 -7.85
CA MET A 137 9.75 -15.63 -6.48
C MET A 137 10.33 -16.55 -5.39
N GLU A 138 11.15 -17.55 -5.74
CA GLU A 138 11.80 -18.40 -4.76
C GLU A 138 12.74 -17.59 -3.84
N LEU A 139 12.64 -17.84 -2.54
CA LEU A 139 13.56 -17.29 -1.53
C LEU A 139 14.45 -18.41 -1.00
N ARG A 140 15.75 -18.12 -0.84
CA ARG A 140 16.73 -19.02 -0.24
C ARG A 140 17.50 -18.33 0.87
N PHE A 141 17.31 -18.81 2.10
CA PHE A 141 18.08 -18.41 3.26
C PHE A 141 19.38 -19.22 3.29
N THR A 142 20.51 -18.52 3.39
CA THR A 142 21.82 -19.19 3.42
C THR A 142 22.10 -19.78 4.81
N GLN A 143 23.21 -20.52 4.91
CA GLN A 143 23.69 -21.07 6.19
C GLN A 143 23.94 -20.00 7.27
N GLN A 144 24.07 -18.73 6.89
CA GLN A 144 24.25 -17.62 7.83
C GLN A 144 22.97 -17.23 8.56
N VAL A 145 21.81 -17.66 8.05
CA VAL A 145 20.49 -17.37 8.63
C VAL A 145 19.99 -18.60 9.37
N GLU A 146 20.03 -18.55 10.70
CA GLU A 146 19.52 -19.60 11.60
C GLU A 146 19.95 -21.05 11.23
N GLY A 147 21.17 -21.20 10.70
CA GLY A 147 21.73 -22.48 10.26
C GLY A 147 21.19 -22.97 8.91
N GLY A 148 20.83 -22.07 8.00
CA GLY A 148 20.30 -22.44 6.69
C GLY A 148 18.83 -22.80 6.71
N ARG A 149 18.07 -22.26 7.66
CA ARG A 149 16.62 -22.49 7.79
C ARG A 149 15.85 -21.20 7.48
N VAL A 150 14.58 -21.34 7.17
CA VAL A 150 13.68 -20.17 7.10
C VAL A 150 13.59 -19.59 8.52
N PRO A 151 13.81 -18.27 8.74
CA PRO A 151 13.80 -17.66 10.06
C PRO A 151 12.53 -17.97 10.85
N ALA A 152 12.66 -18.23 12.15
CA ALA A 152 11.51 -18.57 12.99
C ALA A 152 10.40 -17.51 12.94
N ALA A 153 10.76 -16.22 12.93
CA ALA A 153 9.79 -15.12 12.83
C ALA A 153 9.07 -15.09 11.46
N PHE A 154 9.75 -15.45 10.37
CA PHE A 154 9.15 -15.57 9.04
C PHE A 154 8.17 -16.75 8.99
N GLN A 155 8.53 -17.88 9.60
CA GLN A 155 7.64 -19.05 9.73
C GLN A 155 6.40 -18.74 10.58
N ALA A 156 6.59 -18.09 11.73
CA ALA A 156 5.48 -17.69 12.61
C ALA A 156 4.51 -16.73 11.89
N LEU A 157 5.04 -15.81 11.09
CA LEU A 157 4.23 -14.93 10.26
C LEU A 157 3.48 -15.72 9.18
N GLY A 158 4.13 -16.65 8.48
CA GLY A 158 3.46 -17.55 7.53
C GLY A 158 2.31 -18.32 8.18
N GLN A 159 2.54 -18.88 9.37
CA GLN A 159 1.55 -19.61 10.15
C GLN A 159 0.33 -18.74 10.52
N ARG A 160 0.54 -17.46 10.85
CA ARG A 160 -0.54 -16.50 11.12
C ARG A 160 -1.50 -16.36 9.93
N TYR A 161 -1.00 -16.50 8.70
CA TYR A 161 -1.78 -16.48 7.47
C TYR A 161 -2.17 -17.88 6.96
N GLY A 162 -1.96 -18.94 7.76
CA GLY A 162 -2.29 -20.32 7.38
C GLY A 162 -1.34 -20.93 6.34
N ILE A 163 -0.16 -20.36 6.13
CA ILE A 163 0.83 -20.81 5.15
C ILE A 163 1.95 -21.57 5.86
N LYS A 164 2.23 -22.79 5.39
CA LYS A 164 3.33 -23.62 5.87
C LYS A 164 4.39 -23.74 4.78
N PHE A 165 5.65 -23.51 5.14
CA PHE A 165 6.77 -23.64 4.22
C PHE A 165 7.35 -25.06 4.30
N ALA A 166 7.11 -25.86 3.27
CA ALA A 166 7.45 -27.28 3.24
C ALA A 166 8.97 -27.51 3.37
N GLU A 167 9.77 -26.63 2.78
CA GLU A 167 11.23 -26.70 2.76
C GLU A 167 11.87 -25.73 3.79
N SER A 168 11.17 -25.42 4.87
CA SER A 168 11.66 -24.51 5.93
C SER A 168 12.99 -24.96 6.55
N ALA A 169 13.18 -26.27 6.72
CA ALA A 169 14.40 -26.84 7.30
C ALA A 169 15.62 -26.74 6.38
N SER A 170 15.43 -26.60 5.06
CA SER A 170 16.51 -26.37 4.08
C SER A 170 16.65 -24.90 3.68
N GLY A 171 15.93 -24.00 4.36
CA GLY A 171 16.04 -22.56 4.12
C GLY A 171 15.37 -22.12 2.83
N ARG A 172 14.44 -22.90 2.28
CA ARG A 172 13.80 -22.61 1.00
C ARG A 172 12.33 -22.30 1.18
N VAL A 173 11.88 -21.24 0.49
CA VAL A 173 10.46 -20.93 0.29
C VAL A 173 10.17 -21.08 -1.18
N ALA A 174 9.31 -22.04 -1.53
CA ALA A 174 9.01 -22.36 -2.92
C ALA A 174 8.29 -21.19 -3.61
N PRO A 175 8.37 -21.05 -4.95
CA PRO A 175 7.68 -20.02 -5.71
C PRO A 175 6.20 -19.82 -5.35
N GLU A 176 5.43 -20.90 -5.29
CA GLU A 176 3.98 -20.82 -5.02
C GLU A 176 3.69 -20.43 -3.57
N GLU A 177 4.49 -20.92 -2.61
CA GLU A 177 4.41 -20.51 -1.20
C GLU A 177 4.72 -19.01 -1.05
N ALA A 178 5.76 -18.52 -1.74
CA ALA A 178 6.15 -17.11 -1.73
C ALA A 178 5.07 -16.20 -2.34
N LYS A 179 4.46 -16.60 -3.47
CA LYS A 179 3.36 -15.85 -4.10
C LYS A 179 2.12 -15.83 -3.21
N ALA A 180 1.72 -16.96 -2.65
CA ALA A 180 0.60 -17.05 -1.72
C ALA A 180 0.84 -16.18 -0.48
N PHE A 181 2.06 -16.23 0.07
CA PHE A 181 2.42 -15.43 1.22
C PHE A 181 2.42 -13.93 0.89
N TYR A 182 2.88 -13.53 -0.29
CA TYR A 182 2.86 -12.14 -0.69
C TYR A 182 1.44 -11.59 -0.84
N ALA A 183 0.54 -12.38 -1.44
CA ALA A 183 -0.88 -12.02 -1.56
C ALA A 183 -1.56 -11.92 -0.18
N ALA A 184 -1.24 -12.83 0.74
CA ALA A 184 -1.74 -12.80 2.11
C ALA A 184 -1.26 -11.56 2.89
N LEU A 185 0.03 -11.23 2.79
CA LEU A 185 0.62 -10.02 3.40
C LEU A 185 0.05 -8.73 2.80
N THR A 186 -0.32 -8.75 1.52
CA THR A 186 -0.97 -7.60 0.88
C THR A 186 -2.39 -7.41 1.45
N GLY A 187 -3.08 -8.49 1.81
CA GLY A 187 -4.39 -8.41 2.44
C GLY A 187 -5.47 -7.81 1.52
N PHE A 188 -5.59 -8.33 0.29
CA PHE A 188 -6.69 -7.94 -0.60
C PHE A 188 -8.05 -8.37 -0.04
N ALA A 189 -9.10 -7.59 -0.29
CA ALA A 189 -10.47 -8.01 0.02
C ALA A 189 -10.80 -9.33 -0.70
N PRO A 190 -11.60 -10.24 -0.11
CA PRO A 190 -11.84 -11.57 -0.69
C PRO A 190 -12.33 -11.56 -2.14
N ALA A 191 -13.29 -10.69 -2.47
CA ALA A 191 -13.82 -10.54 -3.82
C ALA A 191 -12.74 -10.07 -4.82
N LEU A 192 -11.86 -9.14 -4.40
CA LEU A 192 -10.73 -8.71 -5.22
C LEU A 192 -9.71 -9.84 -5.38
N HIS A 193 -9.42 -10.58 -4.31
CA HIS A 193 -8.46 -11.68 -4.32
C HIS A 193 -8.85 -12.77 -5.32
N GLU A 194 -10.11 -13.22 -5.27
CA GLU A 194 -10.66 -14.19 -6.24
C GLU A 194 -10.55 -13.69 -7.68
N ARG A 195 -10.86 -12.41 -7.89
CA ARG A 195 -10.79 -11.81 -9.23
C ARG A 195 -9.36 -11.74 -9.75
N LEU A 196 -8.40 -11.37 -8.91
CA LEU A 196 -6.98 -11.33 -9.24
C LEU A 196 -6.42 -12.74 -9.52
N ILE A 197 -6.86 -13.77 -8.79
CA ILE A 197 -6.52 -15.17 -9.10
C ILE A 197 -7.01 -15.55 -10.50
N ALA A 198 -8.27 -15.24 -10.84
CA ALA A 198 -8.82 -15.53 -12.15
C ALA A 198 -8.05 -14.79 -13.29
N MET A 199 -7.61 -13.56 -13.03
CA MET A 199 -6.77 -12.80 -13.98
C MET A 199 -5.36 -13.38 -14.12
N ASP A 200 -4.77 -13.88 -13.03
CA ASP A 200 -3.44 -14.51 -13.04
C ASP A 200 -3.47 -15.84 -13.79
N GLN A 201 -4.48 -16.68 -13.53
CA GLN A 201 -4.70 -17.96 -14.21
C GLN A 201 -4.93 -17.82 -15.73
N THR A 202 -5.55 -16.72 -16.16
CA THR A 202 -5.77 -16.42 -17.58
C THR A 202 -4.61 -15.67 -18.23
N GLY A 203 -3.56 -15.34 -17.46
CA GLY A 203 -2.39 -14.60 -17.95
C GLY A 203 -2.65 -13.13 -18.27
N VAL A 204 -3.83 -12.60 -17.93
CA VAL A 204 -4.22 -11.21 -18.21
C VAL A 204 -3.46 -10.25 -17.30
N PHE A 205 -3.37 -10.56 -16.01
CA PHE A 205 -2.64 -9.73 -15.05
C PHE A 205 -2.22 -10.56 -13.84
N SER A 206 -0.95 -10.43 -13.43
CA SER A 206 -0.43 -11.28 -12.38
C SER A 206 -0.76 -10.79 -10.97
N MET A 207 -1.18 -11.71 -10.09
CA MET A 207 -1.40 -11.44 -8.66
C MET A 207 -0.14 -10.86 -8.01
N THR A 208 1.04 -11.41 -8.32
CA THR A 208 2.32 -10.93 -7.77
C THR A 208 2.61 -9.49 -8.21
N ARG A 209 2.21 -9.10 -9.43
CA ARG A 209 2.31 -7.71 -9.89
C ARG A 209 1.39 -6.80 -9.11
N ALA A 210 0.17 -7.25 -8.80
CA ALA A 210 -0.78 -6.50 -7.96
C ALA A 210 -0.16 -6.22 -6.58
N CYS A 211 0.38 -7.25 -5.93
CA CYS A 211 1.05 -7.13 -4.63
C CYS A 211 2.21 -6.12 -4.71
N TYR A 212 3.07 -6.25 -5.72
CA TYR A 212 4.21 -5.36 -5.92
C TYR A 212 3.80 -3.89 -6.13
N ILE A 213 2.74 -3.64 -6.90
CA ILE A 213 2.18 -2.31 -7.11
C ILE A 213 1.73 -1.67 -5.79
N VAL A 214 1.08 -2.45 -4.91
CA VAL A 214 0.64 -1.98 -3.59
C VAL A 214 1.83 -1.62 -2.71
N HIS A 215 2.76 -2.55 -2.56
CA HIS A 215 3.90 -2.36 -1.66
C HIS A 215 4.92 -1.33 -2.18
N HIS A 216 4.92 -1.04 -3.48
CA HIS A 216 5.69 0.06 -4.07
C HIS A 216 4.92 1.41 -4.05
N GLY A 217 3.72 1.46 -3.49
CA GLY A 217 2.96 2.69 -3.30
C GLY A 217 2.46 3.34 -4.59
N ILE A 218 2.30 2.58 -5.67
CA ILE A 218 1.76 3.12 -6.93
C ILE A 218 0.23 3.19 -6.87
N TRP A 219 -0.40 2.13 -6.37
CA TRP A 219 -1.84 2.05 -6.14
C TRP A 219 -2.10 1.46 -4.75
N SER A 220 -3.09 1.96 -4.01
CA SER A 220 -3.55 1.26 -2.80
C SER A 220 -4.38 0.03 -3.17
N ARG A 221 -4.67 -0.84 -2.21
CA ARG A 221 -5.48 -2.05 -2.44
C ARG A 221 -6.89 -1.69 -2.90
N GLU A 222 -7.47 -0.68 -2.28
CA GLU A 222 -8.82 -0.16 -2.53
C GLU A 222 -8.88 0.51 -3.91
N GLN A 223 -7.78 1.13 -4.35
CA GLN A 223 -7.65 1.65 -5.71
C GLN A 223 -7.54 0.54 -6.75
N ILE A 224 -6.78 -0.52 -6.46
CA ILE A 224 -6.74 -1.71 -7.32
C ILE A 224 -8.13 -2.34 -7.41
N GLU A 225 -8.85 -2.48 -6.30
CA GLU A 225 -10.21 -3.01 -6.27
C GLU A 225 -11.12 -2.23 -7.21
N MET A 226 -11.11 -0.92 -7.06
CA MET A 226 -11.89 -0.02 -7.90
C MET A 226 -11.55 -0.21 -9.39
N ILE A 227 -10.28 -0.21 -9.76
CA ILE A 227 -9.84 -0.39 -11.16
C ILE A 227 -10.27 -1.76 -11.70
N VAL A 228 -10.04 -2.83 -10.94
CA VAL A 228 -10.36 -4.22 -11.34
C VAL A 228 -11.86 -4.42 -11.55
N GLN A 229 -12.69 -3.77 -10.73
CA GLN A 229 -14.13 -3.91 -10.79
C GLN A 229 -14.82 -2.94 -11.75
N SER A 230 -14.26 -1.74 -11.99
CA SER A 230 -14.89 -0.72 -12.86
C SER A 230 -14.39 -0.75 -14.30
N SER A 231 -13.16 -1.18 -14.54
CA SER A 231 -12.56 -1.17 -15.88
C SER A 231 -12.84 -2.45 -16.64
N ARG A 232 -13.06 -2.33 -17.96
CA ARG A 232 -13.08 -3.48 -18.87
C ARG A 232 -11.69 -3.99 -19.23
N ARG A 233 -10.65 -3.17 -18.97
CA ARG A 233 -9.23 -3.46 -19.25
C ARG A 233 -8.37 -3.09 -18.05
N PRO A 234 -8.61 -3.70 -16.87
CA PRO A 234 -7.89 -3.34 -15.65
C PRO A 234 -6.38 -3.62 -15.75
N ASP A 235 -5.98 -4.63 -16.53
CA ASP A 235 -4.59 -4.93 -16.87
C ASP A 235 -3.88 -3.73 -17.52
N SER A 236 -4.56 -3.06 -18.46
CA SER A 236 -4.03 -1.89 -19.17
C SER A 236 -3.72 -0.74 -18.22
N VAL A 237 -4.65 -0.44 -17.31
CA VAL A 237 -4.52 0.61 -16.29
C VAL A 237 -3.44 0.24 -15.28
N LEU A 238 -3.52 -0.94 -14.68
CA LEU A 238 -2.61 -1.35 -13.61
C LEU A 238 -1.17 -1.54 -14.10
N ALA A 239 -0.97 -2.06 -15.31
CA ALA A 239 0.36 -2.24 -15.89
C ALA A 239 0.86 -1.05 -16.71
N GLY A 240 0.03 -0.03 -16.97
CA GLY A 240 0.40 1.13 -17.78
C GLY A 240 0.76 0.77 -19.21
N LEU A 241 0.00 -0.15 -19.82
CA LEU A 241 0.30 -0.71 -21.15
C LEU A 241 0.05 0.29 -22.28
N THR A 242 -0.92 1.19 -22.11
CA THR A 242 -1.27 2.16 -23.14
C THR A 242 -0.37 3.38 -23.10
N GLN A 243 0.11 3.80 -24.26
CA GLN A 243 0.96 4.98 -24.37
C GLN A 243 0.17 6.26 -24.69
N PRO A 244 0.67 7.46 -24.33
CA PRO A 244 -0.01 8.73 -24.61
C PRO A 244 -0.33 8.98 -26.08
N HIS A 245 0.47 8.44 -27.00
CA HIS A 245 0.21 8.58 -28.45
C HIS A 245 -1.03 7.79 -28.90
N GLN A 246 -1.47 6.77 -28.15
CA GLN A 246 -2.71 6.01 -28.38
C GLN A 246 -3.90 6.73 -27.73
N ARG A 247 -4.15 7.98 -28.15
CA ARG A 247 -5.00 8.98 -27.47
C ARG A 247 -6.30 8.42 -26.88
N HIS A 248 -7.10 7.69 -27.67
CA HIS A 248 -8.40 7.18 -27.20
C HIS A 248 -8.29 6.11 -26.11
N LEU A 249 -7.35 5.18 -26.27
CA LEU A 249 -7.11 4.14 -25.26
C LEU A 249 -6.49 4.76 -24.00
N TYR A 250 -5.59 5.72 -24.18
CA TYR A 250 -4.92 6.37 -23.08
C TYR A 250 -5.90 7.22 -22.27
N ALA A 251 -6.78 7.96 -22.96
CA ALA A 251 -7.87 8.68 -22.32
C ALA A 251 -8.74 7.73 -21.49
N TYR A 252 -9.12 6.57 -22.04
CA TYR A 252 -9.88 5.56 -21.28
C TYR A 252 -9.17 5.09 -20.02
N ASP A 253 -7.86 4.81 -20.10
CA ASP A 253 -7.09 4.38 -18.92
C ASP A 253 -6.99 5.51 -17.87
N ILE A 254 -6.82 6.76 -18.31
CA ILE A 254 -6.84 7.94 -17.45
C ILE A 254 -8.19 8.08 -16.75
N LEU A 255 -9.33 7.84 -17.41
CA LEU A 255 -10.67 7.91 -16.79
C LEU A 255 -10.80 7.00 -15.56
N HIS A 256 -10.31 5.76 -15.64
CA HIS A 256 -10.37 4.82 -14.50
C HIS A 256 -9.32 5.14 -13.44
N ALA A 257 -8.10 5.52 -13.86
CA ALA A 257 -7.04 5.93 -12.97
C ALA A 257 -7.43 7.17 -12.13
N ARG A 258 -7.99 8.21 -12.75
CA ARG A 258 -8.44 9.43 -12.06
C ARG A 258 -9.60 9.16 -11.10
N ALA A 259 -10.52 8.28 -11.47
CA ALA A 259 -11.60 7.87 -10.58
C ALA A 259 -11.06 7.14 -9.34
N ALA A 260 -10.10 6.22 -9.52
CA ALA A 260 -9.42 5.56 -8.41
C ALA A 260 -8.62 6.53 -7.53
N LEU A 261 -8.04 7.59 -8.11
CA LEU A 261 -7.37 8.65 -7.36
C LEU A 261 -8.33 9.47 -6.51
N LEU A 262 -9.44 9.94 -7.08
CA LEU A 262 -10.49 10.66 -6.34
C LEU A 262 -11.05 9.79 -5.21
N GLY A 263 -11.36 8.53 -5.51
CA GLY A 263 -11.82 7.56 -4.51
C GLY A 263 -10.79 7.34 -3.40
N GLY A 264 -9.50 7.19 -3.74
CA GLY A 264 -8.44 7.03 -2.75
C GLY A 264 -8.16 8.30 -1.93
N MET A 265 -8.43 9.48 -2.48
CA MET A 265 -8.38 10.73 -1.72
C MET A 265 -9.52 10.80 -0.71
N LEU A 266 -10.72 10.36 -1.09
CA LEU A 266 -11.86 10.26 -0.18
C LEU A 266 -11.59 9.26 0.96
N ASP A 267 -11.03 8.07 0.66
CA ASP A 267 -10.64 7.11 1.70
C ASP A 267 -9.76 7.77 2.78
N ARG A 268 -8.72 8.48 2.35
CA ARG A 268 -7.78 9.17 3.26
C ARG A 268 -8.46 10.27 4.07
N GLN A 269 -9.43 11.00 3.50
CA GLN A 269 -10.15 12.02 4.27
C GLN A 269 -11.08 11.39 5.30
N LEU A 270 -11.77 10.30 4.97
CA LEU A 270 -12.65 9.60 5.91
C LEU A 270 -11.87 8.90 7.03
N GLN A 271 -10.63 8.50 6.78
CA GLN A 271 -9.72 7.95 7.79
C GLN A 271 -9.17 8.99 8.76
N ARG A 272 -9.21 10.28 8.45
CA ARG A 272 -8.68 11.32 9.33
C ARG A 272 -9.59 11.51 10.54
N ARG A 273 -9.01 11.55 11.73
CA ARG A 273 -9.69 11.99 12.94
C ARG A 273 -9.26 13.41 13.25
N GLU A 274 -10.21 14.32 13.22
CA GLU A 274 -10.00 15.67 13.71
C GLU A 274 -10.21 15.68 15.23
N ARG A 275 -9.16 16.04 15.98
CA ARG A 275 -9.25 16.31 17.42
C ARG A 275 -9.35 17.80 17.64
N GLN A 276 -10.09 18.21 18.67
CA GLN A 276 -10.10 19.60 19.13
C GLN A 276 -9.46 19.65 20.52
N ASP A 277 -8.62 20.65 20.75
CA ASP A 277 -8.10 20.94 22.07
C ASP A 277 -9.15 21.67 22.94
N GLU A 278 -8.80 21.99 24.19
CA GLU A 278 -9.65 22.73 25.12
C GLU A 278 -10.01 24.15 24.62
N HIS A 279 -9.27 24.67 23.63
CA HIS A 279 -9.48 25.97 23.01
C HIS A 279 -10.27 25.89 21.69
N GLY A 280 -10.68 24.68 21.27
CA GLY A 280 -11.39 24.45 20.00
C GLY A 280 -10.48 24.49 18.77
N THR A 281 -9.16 24.47 18.94
CA THR A 281 -8.21 24.35 17.84
C THR A 281 -8.22 22.91 17.33
N THR A 282 -8.54 22.72 16.05
CA THR A 282 -8.44 21.41 15.43
C THR A 282 -6.97 21.04 15.20
N TYR A 283 -6.57 19.86 15.64
CA TYR A 283 -5.26 19.27 15.36
C TYR A 283 -5.41 17.81 14.92
N ASP A 284 -4.41 17.33 14.18
CA ASP A 284 -4.30 15.96 13.68
C ASP A 284 -3.20 15.26 14.48
N LEU A 285 -3.50 14.07 15.00
CA LEU A 285 -2.51 13.22 15.67
C LEU A 285 -2.00 12.21 14.66
N GLU A 286 -0.69 12.18 14.47
CA GLU A 286 -0.05 11.18 13.62
C GLU A 286 -0.45 9.77 14.10
N ASP A 287 -0.87 8.92 13.16
CA ASP A 287 -1.39 7.57 13.37
C ASP A 287 -2.76 7.43 14.10
N ASP A 288 -3.44 8.52 14.49
CA ASP A 288 -4.84 8.47 14.96
C ASP A 288 -5.82 8.40 13.78
N ILE A 289 -5.85 7.23 13.13
CA ILE A 289 -6.74 6.97 12.01
C ILE A 289 -8.05 6.32 12.45
N CYS A 290 -9.15 6.74 11.82
CA CYS A 290 -10.43 6.05 11.91
C CYS A 290 -10.34 4.70 11.18
N GLN A 291 -10.78 3.64 11.85
CA GLN A 291 -10.85 2.31 11.25
C GLN A 291 -12.07 2.25 10.34
N ILE A 292 -11.85 2.40 9.04
CA ILE A 292 -12.89 2.25 8.03
C ILE A 292 -12.64 1.00 7.21
N GLU A 293 -13.70 0.22 7.00
CA GLU A 293 -13.74 -0.81 5.99
C GLU A 293 -14.22 -0.17 4.69
N VAL A 294 -13.46 -0.40 3.61
CA VAL A 294 -13.76 0.12 2.28
C VAL A 294 -14.07 -1.06 1.37
N GLY A 295 -15.29 -1.09 0.84
CA GLY A 295 -15.68 -1.99 -0.24
C GLY A 295 -15.99 -1.22 -1.52
N PHE A 296 -16.08 -1.95 -2.64
CA PHE A 296 -16.46 -1.36 -3.92
C PHE A 296 -17.54 -2.17 -4.62
N ASP A 297 -18.48 -1.46 -5.24
CA ASP A 297 -19.52 -2.04 -6.09
C ASP A 297 -19.25 -1.69 -7.56
N GLY A 298 -18.66 -2.64 -8.29
CA GLY A 298 -18.37 -2.50 -9.71
C GLY A 298 -19.57 -2.18 -10.60
N LYS A 299 -20.80 -2.56 -10.21
CA LYS A 299 -22.00 -2.31 -11.04
C LYS A 299 -22.41 -0.84 -11.03
N THR A 300 -22.32 -0.21 -9.86
CA THR A 300 -22.72 1.21 -9.68
C THR A 300 -21.51 2.16 -9.68
N CYS A 301 -20.29 1.62 -9.67
CA CYS A 301 -19.04 2.34 -9.48
C CYS A 301 -19.11 3.20 -8.22
N ALA A 302 -19.51 2.56 -7.12
CA ALA A 302 -19.68 3.19 -5.82
C ALA A 302 -18.75 2.56 -4.78
N LYS A 303 -18.17 3.40 -3.93
CA LYS A 303 -17.48 2.97 -2.72
C LYS A 303 -18.48 2.81 -1.59
N ILE A 304 -18.22 1.82 -0.74
CA ILE A 304 -19.05 1.49 0.41
C ILE A 304 -18.14 1.59 1.63
N TYR A 305 -18.49 2.46 2.55
CA TYR A 305 -17.75 2.68 3.78
C TYR A 305 -18.57 2.19 4.97
N THR A 306 -17.93 1.41 5.82
CA THR A 306 -18.43 1.03 7.14
C THR A 306 -17.36 1.34 8.18
N SER A 307 -17.79 1.75 9.38
CA SER A 307 -16.88 2.15 10.45
C SER A 307 -17.46 1.77 11.80
N THR A 308 -16.60 1.34 12.73
CA THR A 308 -16.98 1.16 14.15
C THR A 308 -16.98 2.48 14.92
N ASP A 309 -16.44 3.53 14.34
CA ASP A 309 -16.40 4.87 14.90
C ASP A 309 -17.32 5.82 14.12
N THR A 310 -17.71 6.93 14.75
CA THR A 310 -18.36 8.04 14.05
C THR A 310 -17.37 8.70 13.08
N ILE A 311 -17.78 8.86 11.82
CA ILE A 311 -16.94 9.47 10.77
C ILE A 311 -17.52 10.82 10.34
N GLN A 312 -16.63 11.80 10.14
CA GLN A 312 -16.97 13.09 9.56
C GLN A 312 -16.95 12.97 8.04
N VAL A 313 -18.03 13.38 7.37
CA VAL A 313 -18.08 13.39 5.91
C VAL A 313 -17.44 14.65 5.37
N PRO A 314 -16.34 14.55 4.62
CA PRO A 314 -15.66 15.71 4.07
C PRO A 314 -16.44 16.29 2.88
N TRP A 315 -16.14 17.53 2.56
CA TRP A 315 -16.49 18.16 1.27
C TRP A 315 -17.98 18.24 0.94
N LEU A 316 -18.84 18.14 1.94
CA LEU A 316 -20.27 18.31 1.71
C LEU A 316 -20.57 19.68 1.10
N TYR A 317 -21.61 19.71 0.28
CA TYR A 317 -22.06 20.93 -0.36
C TYR A 317 -23.59 20.96 -0.46
N PRO A 318 -24.26 22.07 -0.09
CA PRO A 318 -23.71 23.30 0.48
C PRO A 318 -23.45 23.23 2.01
N ALA A 319 -23.80 22.11 2.66
CA ALA A 319 -23.59 21.91 4.10
C ALA A 319 -22.11 21.72 4.43
N ARG A 320 -21.65 22.15 5.62
CA ARG A 320 -20.23 22.08 5.98
C ARG A 320 -19.80 20.79 6.69
N SER A 321 -20.71 20.10 7.36
CA SER A 321 -20.40 18.87 8.08
C SER A 321 -21.62 17.95 8.18
N MET A 322 -21.33 16.66 8.27
CA MET A 322 -22.27 15.60 8.61
C MET A 322 -21.48 14.49 9.27
N GLU A 323 -22.07 13.89 10.29
CA GLU A 323 -21.52 12.73 10.96
C GLU A 323 -22.27 11.48 10.54
N ILE A 324 -21.54 10.43 10.21
CA ILE A 324 -22.11 9.10 10.06
C ILE A 324 -21.79 8.35 11.34
N GLN A 325 -22.84 7.98 12.07
CA GLN A 325 -22.71 7.24 13.33
C GLN A 325 -22.08 5.86 13.08
N ALA A 326 -21.36 5.36 14.09
CA ALA A 326 -20.80 4.02 14.10
C ALA A 326 -21.82 2.95 13.66
N GLY A 327 -21.37 2.02 12.81
CA GLY A 327 -22.16 0.93 12.25
C GLY A 327 -23.05 1.31 11.07
N ASN A 328 -23.24 2.59 10.76
CA ASN A 328 -23.97 3.01 9.57
C ASN A 328 -23.11 2.93 8.31
N THR A 329 -23.73 2.50 7.21
CA THR A 329 -23.09 2.45 5.90
C THR A 329 -23.19 3.78 5.17
N PHE A 330 -22.10 4.17 4.53
CA PHE A 330 -22.04 5.30 3.61
C PHE A 330 -21.62 4.86 2.21
N ASN A 331 -22.52 5.11 1.24
CA ASN A 331 -22.34 4.72 -0.15
C ASN A 331 -22.01 5.94 -0.98
N VAL A 332 -20.91 5.94 -1.73
CA VAL A 332 -20.47 7.12 -2.49
C VAL A 332 -20.18 6.77 -3.94
N LEU A 333 -20.91 7.40 -4.86
CA LEU A 333 -20.60 7.36 -6.29
C LEU A 333 -19.39 8.23 -6.58
N ILE A 334 -18.31 7.63 -7.09
CA ILE A 334 -17.09 8.35 -7.44
C ILE A 334 -17.20 8.85 -8.88
N ARG A 335 -17.24 10.17 -9.09
CA ARG A 335 -17.44 10.79 -10.42
C ARG A 335 -16.37 11.82 -10.71
N ALA A 336 -15.15 11.33 -10.98
CA ALA A 336 -14.04 12.14 -11.47
C ALA A 336 -14.29 12.56 -12.93
N ARG A 337 -15.05 13.63 -13.11
CA ARG A 337 -15.48 14.18 -14.40
C ARG A 337 -15.20 15.67 -14.44
N ASP A 338 -14.84 16.17 -15.62
CA ASP A 338 -14.69 17.61 -15.82
C ASP A 338 -16.06 18.27 -15.97
N SER A 339 -16.09 19.59 -16.13
CA SER A 339 -17.34 20.34 -16.23
C SER A 339 -18.20 19.93 -17.43
N ALA A 340 -17.60 19.56 -18.56
CA ALA A 340 -18.32 19.14 -19.77
C ALA A 340 -18.97 17.76 -19.57
N ASP A 341 -18.22 16.80 -19.03
CA ASP A 341 -18.73 15.47 -18.68
C ASP A 341 -19.82 15.55 -17.60
N LEU A 342 -19.65 16.40 -16.59
CA LEU A 342 -20.64 16.61 -15.53
C LEU A 342 -21.94 17.17 -16.11
N PHE A 343 -21.86 18.19 -16.97
CA PHE A 343 -23.03 18.76 -17.65
C PHE A 343 -23.86 17.69 -18.36
N LEU A 344 -23.20 16.72 -19.02
CA LEU A 344 -23.86 15.66 -19.77
C LEU A 344 -24.43 14.54 -18.89
N HIS A 345 -23.81 14.24 -17.76
CA HIS A 345 -24.07 12.99 -17.03
C HIS A 345 -24.62 13.13 -15.62
N LEU A 346 -24.66 14.33 -15.04
CA LEU A 346 -25.13 14.55 -13.66
C LEU A 346 -26.53 13.96 -13.40
N THR A 347 -27.49 14.15 -14.31
CA THR A 347 -28.84 13.59 -14.14
C THR A 347 -28.83 12.05 -14.09
N THR A 348 -27.97 11.41 -14.89
CA THR A 348 -27.83 9.94 -14.87
C THR A 348 -27.16 9.47 -13.60
N ASP A 349 -26.14 10.19 -13.12
CA ASP A 349 -25.49 9.87 -11.84
C ASP A 349 -26.46 9.99 -10.66
N LEU A 350 -27.35 10.98 -10.67
CA LEU A 350 -28.35 11.14 -9.62
C LEU A 350 -29.34 9.98 -9.61
N LYS A 351 -29.81 9.54 -10.78
CA LYS A 351 -30.65 8.34 -10.90
C LYS A 351 -29.93 7.11 -10.35
N LEU A 352 -28.66 6.92 -10.70
CA LEU A 352 -27.84 5.82 -10.18
C LEU A 352 -27.67 5.88 -8.66
N ALA A 353 -27.44 7.08 -8.09
CA ALA A 353 -27.35 7.28 -6.66
C ALA A 353 -28.67 6.96 -5.95
N SER A 354 -29.80 7.38 -6.51
CA SER A 354 -31.13 7.04 -5.98
C SER A 354 -31.37 5.53 -6.01
N THR A 355 -31.04 4.85 -7.11
CA THR A 355 -31.13 3.38 -7.19
C THR A 355 -30.23 2.71 -6.14
N LEU A 356 -29.00 3.19 -5.97
CA LEU A 356 -28.09 2.67 -4.95
C LEU A 356 -28.65 2.85 -3.53
N HIS A 357 -29.20 4.04 -3.22
CA HIS A 357 -29.86 4.33 -1.95
C HIS A 357 -31.05 3.41 -1.70
N GLN A 358 -31.88 3.14 -2.71
CA GLN A 358 -33.02 2.23 -2.59
C GLN A 358 -32.59 0.77 -2.36
N ILE A 359 -31.53 0.31 -3.02
CA ILE A 359 -31.06 -1.08 -2.94
C ILE A 359 -30.32 -1.35 -1.61
N ARG A 360 -29.44 -0.43 -1.19
CA ARG A 360 -28.55 -0.65 -0.04
C ARG A 360 -29.02 0.02 1.25
N GLY A 361 -29.92 1.00 1.16
CA GLY A 361 -30.22 1.90 2.27
C GLY A 361 -28.99 2.72 2.68
N GLY A 362 -29.00 3.21 3.91
CA GLY A 362 -27.91 4.01 4.47
C GLY A 362 -27.78 5.40 3.84
N ILE A 363 -26.67 6.06 4.15
CA ILE A 363 -26.38 7.40 3.64
C ILE A 363 -25.77 7.25 2.25
N THR A 364 -26.23 8.04 1.28
CA THR A 364 -25.74 7.98 -0.10
C THR A 364 -25.26 9.33 -0.58
N GLY A 365 -24.08 9.38 -1.20
CA GLY A 365 -23.50 10.58 -1.76
C GLY A 365 -22.97 10.42 -3.19
N ILE A 366 -22.75 11.56 -3.85
CA ILE A 366 -22.01 11.65 -5.11
C ILE A 366 -20.83 12.59 -4.85
N VAL A 367 -19.61 12.12 -5.12
CA VAL A 367 -18.41 12.95 -5.05
C VAL A 367 -17.91 13.32 -6.44
N VAL A 368 -17.69 14.61 -6.65
CA VAL A 368 -17.18 15.20 -7.89
C VAL A 368 -15.96 16.08 -7.60
N PRO A 369 -15.08 16.32 -8.59
CA PRO A 369 -14.04 17.34 -8.54
C PRO A 369 -14.60 18.77 -8.47
N ARG A 370 -13.71 19.72 -8.17
CA ARG A 370 -14.00 21.15 -8.10
C ARG A 370 -14.52 21.74 -9.41
N ASP A 371 -14.22 21.10 -10.55
CA ASP A 371 -14.67 21.48 -11.90
C ASP A 371 -16.19 21.63 -12.02
N VAL A 372 -16.98 21.07 -11.09
CA VAL A 372 -18.43 21.32 -11.02
C VAL A 372 -18.79 22.81 -10.87
N PHE A 373 -17.86 23.64 -10.37
CA PHE A 373 -18.09 25.08 -10.27
C PHE A 373 -18.16 25.78 -11.64
N ASP A 374 -17.57 25.19 -12.67
CA ASP A 374 -17.61 25.70 -14.05
C ASP A 374 -18.89 25.31 -14.80
N VAL A 375 -19.69 24.40 -14.22
CA VAL A 375 -21.04 24.09 -14.71
C VAL A 375 -21.97 25.29 -14.46
N PRO A 376 -22.89 25.64 -15.38
CA PRO A 376 -23.82 26.75 -15.16
C PRO A 376 -24.57 26.67 -13.83
N GLU A 377 -24.60 27.76 -13.06
CA GLU A 377 -25.17 27.82 -11.71
C GLU A 377 -26.62 27.33 -11.67
N ALA A 378 -27.44 27.69 -12.66
CA ALA A 378 -28.83 27.24 -12.73
C ALA A 378 -28.96 25.71 -12.76
N LEU A 379 -28.10 25.04 -13.53
CA LEU A 379 -28.08 23.57 -13.61
C LEU A 379 -27.57 22.95 -12.31
N ARG A 380 -26.53 23.54 -11.70
CA ARG A 380 -26.00 23.10 -10.41
C ARG A 380 -27.06 23.21 -9.30
N GLN A 381 -27.79 24.32 -9.23
CA GLN A 381 -28.87 24.52 -8.27
C GLN A 381 -30.04 23.55 -8.50
N GLN A 382 -30.42 23.33 -9.76
CA GLN A 382 -31.42 22.33 -10.12
C GLN A 382 -31.00 20.93 -9.66
N PHE A 383 -29.74 20.55 -9.90
CA PHE A 383 -29.20 19.28 -9.47
C PHE A 383 -29.22 19.14 -7.93
N LEU A 384 -28.80 20.17 -7.19
CA LEU A 384 -28.79 20.16 -5.73
C LEU A 384 -30.19 20.04 -5.14
N ALA A 385 -31.17 20.72 -5.74
CA ALA A 385 -32.58 20.60 -5.35
C ALA A 385 -33.08 19.16 -5.55
N GLN A 386 -32.78 18.52 -6.69
CA GLN A 386 -33.16 17.14 -6.95
C GLN A 386 -32.44 16.15 -6.02
N ALA A 387 -31.14 16.34 -5.79
CA ALA A 387 -30.37 15.51 -4.86
C ALA A 387 -30.94 15.58 -3.44
N LYS A 388 -31.26 16.79 -2.96
CA LYS A 388 -31.91 16.99 -1.65
C LYS A 388 -33.28 16.30 -1.57
N GLN A 389 -34.11 16.40 -2.62
CA GLN A 389 -35.41 15.71 -2.67
C GLN A 389 -35.28 14.18 -2.59
N GLN A 390 -34.18 13.63 -3.12
CA GLN A 390 -33.90 12.19 -3.13
C GLN A 390 -33.04 11.72 -1.94
N ASN A 391 -32.77 12.61 -0.97
CA ASN A 391 -31.88 12.35 0.16
C ASN A 391 -30.47 11.87 -0.27
N ILE A 392 -29.97 12.42 -1.36
CA ILE A 392 -28.61 12.17 -1.87
C ILE A 392 -27.72 13.36 -1.53
N HIS A 393 -26.61 13.09 -0.87
CA HIS A 393 -25.62 14.11 -0.52
C HIS A 393 -24.73 14.43 -1.71
N PHE A 394 -24.36 15.71 -1.86
CA PHE A 394 -23.42 16.14 -2.88
C PHE A 394 -22.11 16.56 -2.22
N MET A 395 -21.00 16.05 -2.74
CA MET A 395 -19.66 16.29 -2.22
C MET A 395 -18.77 16.86 -3.32
N ILE A 396 -18.06 17.95 -3.03
CA ILE A 396 -17.19 18.63 -3.99
C ILE A 396 -15.75 18.59 -3.47
N CYS A 397 -14.97 17.66 -4.01
CA CYS A 397 -13.54 17.57 -3.75
C CYS A 397 -12.85 18.89 -4.16
N PRO A 398 -11.92 19.43 -3.36
CA PRO A 398 -11.26 20.70 -3.67
C PRO A 398 -10.30 20.62 -4.87
N GLU A 399 -9.93 19.42 -5.31
CA GLU A 399 -9.04 19.18 -6.44
C GLU A 399 -9.79 19.24 -7.77
N VAL A 400 -9.07 19.63 -8.83
CA VAL A 400 -9.58 19.65 -10.21
C VAL A 400 -9.18 18.40 -10.98
N VAL A 401 -9.91 18.07 -12.05
CA VAL A 401 -9.61 16.90 -12.91
C VAL A 401 -8.20 16.92 -13.45
N GLN A 402 -7.68 18.07 -13.85
CA GLN A 402 -6.31 18.20 -14.37
C GLN A 402 -5.24 17.73 -13.37
N SER A 403 -5.46 17.93 -12.07
CA SER A 403 -4.58 17.45 -10.99
C SER A 403 -4.58 15.91 -10.98
N PHE A 404 -5.76 15.30 -10.99
CA PHE A 404 -5.91 13.85 -11.05
C PHE A 404 -5.36 13.24 -12.34
N ASP A 405 -5.52 13.88 -13.49
CA ASP A 405 -5.00 13.39 -14.77
C ASP A 405 -3.46 13.39 -14.78
N THR A 406 -2.83 14.40 -14.17
CA THR A 406 -1.37 14.48 -14.01
C THR A 406 -0.86 13.33 -13.14
N ASP A 407 -1.50 13.11 -11.98
CA ASP A 407 -1.16 12.00 -11.09
C ASP A 407 -1.42 10.62 -11.72
N ALA A 408 -2.54 10.49 -12.45
CA ALA A 408 -2.89 9.28 -13.18
C ALA A 408 -1.82 8.95 -14.22
N ALA A 409 -1.43 9.93 -15.04
CA ALA A 409 -0.36 9.77 -16.02
C ALA A 409 0.98 9.36 -15.37
N ALA A 410 1.35 9.99 -14.25
CA ALA A 410 2.55 9.63 -13.49
C ALA A 410 2.49 8.19 -12.94
N ARG A 411 1.33 7.74 -12.45
CA ARG A 411 1.14 6.36 -11.98
C ARG A 411 1.17 5.35 -13.12
N LEU A 412 0.50 5.61 -14.24
CA LEU A 412 0.56 4.75 -15.43
C LEU A 412 2.01 4.62 -15.93
N ALA A 413 2.76 5.73 -15.96
CA ALA A 413 4.17 5.73 -16.33
C ALA A 413 5.02 4.90 -15.37
N ARG A 414 4.85 5.05 -14.04
CA ARG A 414 5.57 4.24 -13.04
C ARG A 414 5.20 2.76 -13.11
N SER A 415 3.90 2.45 -13.24
CA SER A 415 3.40 1.08 -13.41
C SER A 415 4.09 0.35 -14.57
N ARG A 416 4.29 1.03 -15.69
CA ARG A 416 4.97 0.49 -16.88
C ARG A 416 6.43 0.12 -16.64
N LEU A 417 7.14 0.93 -15.84
CA LEU A 417 8.58 0.77 -15.59
C LEU A 417 8.90 -0.34 -14.57
N LEU A 418 7.91 -0.91 -13.87
CA LEU A 418 8.17 -1.87 -12.77
C LEU A 418 8.93 -3.15 -13.14
N ARG A 419 9.07 -3.47 -14.42
CA ARG A 419 9.77 -4.66 -14.94
C ARG A 419 10.69 -4.38 -16.14
N GLN A 420 10.91 -3.10 -16.47
CA GLN A 420 11.94 -2.69 -17.43
C GLN A 420 13.22 -2.44 -16.66
#